data_AF-A0A2V9PVN2-F1
#
_entry.id   AF-A0A2V9PVN2-F1
#
_cell.length_a   1.000
_cell.length_b   1.000
_cell.length_c   1.000
_cell.angle_alpha   90.00
_cell.angle_beta   90.00
_cell.angle_gamma   90.00
#
_symmetry.space_group_name_H-M   'P 1'
#
loop_
_entity.id
_entity.type
_entity.pdbx_description
1 polymer ?
#
loop_
_entity_poly.entity_id
_entity_poly.type
_entity_poly.pdbx_seq_one_letter_code
_entity_poly.pdbx_strand_id
1 'polypeptide(L)'
;MVGKYGRSVSPGLSAVGLKALLLRLTFLGELLMHRELVYRLSMVLALVGSAAESSLGQTASTSPVKAKTAAEAYQNVQVLKDIPADQLVPAMQFITYSLGVECSYCHVEGALEKDEKKPKQTARKMMQMMAGINRDNFESKQMVTCNSCHRGSPRPISIPMIADAPLIPVSESARGDEASVANAPPAEQIIEKYVDALGGAAALAKISTRQVKGTINVSGRNLPIEILTKVGAKQLTVIHLPNGDSLTAYDGTSGWTTAPNRPVRDIPSVEVASAQPEVDLRLPLDMKQLFSEIKPLAPETIGNRQTYVVAGMNSGELAAKFYFDKDTGYLLRILRYTKSPLGRNPTQIDYADYRSQDGLKIPFQLTIARPNSRLIVQIEDAKFNVPVDDAKFTRPASEPTPDRHSP
;
A
#
# COMPACT_ATOMS: atom_id res chain seq x y z
N MET A 1 18.72 26.69 54.13
CA MET A 1 17.53 26.06 54.74
C MET A 1 16.40 27.07 54.71
N VAL A 2 15.26 26.79 54.06
CA VAL A 2 14.04 27.61 54.15
C VAL A 2 12.84 26.68 54.07
N GLY A 3 12.11 26.49 55.16
CA GLY A 3 10.78 25.88 55.16
C GLY A 3 9.71 26.97 55.01
N LYS A 4 8.52 26.62 54.51
CA LYS A 4 7.35 27.51 54.55
C LYS A 4 6.12 26.80 55.11
N TYR A 5 5.49 27.50 56.05
CA TYR A 5 4.29 27.11 56.79
C TYR A 5 3.05 27.08 55.87
N GLY A 6 2.02 26.34 56.30
CA GLY A 6 0.65 26.50 55.83
C GLY A 6 -0.22 27.33 56.78
N ARG A 7 -1.54 27.31 56.56
CA ARG A 7 -2.62 28.14 57.18
C ARG A 7 -2.66 29.61 56.67
N SER A 8 -3.83 30.26 56.55
CA SER A 8 -5.23 29.78 56.50
C SER A 8 -6.23 30.93 56.22
N VAL A 9 -7.52 30.58 56.05
CA VAL A 9 -8.73 31.41 56.32
C VAL A 9 -9.20 32.41 55.23
N SER A 10 -10.51 32.38 54.99
CA SER A 10 -11.31 33.28 54.14
C SER A 10 -11.91 34.45 54.93
N PRO A 11 -12.49 35.46 54.25
CA PRO A 11 -13.96 35.56 54.20
C PRO A 11 -14.48 35.99 52.81
N GLY A 12 -15.79 35.98 52.47
CA GLY A 12 -16.99 35.59 53.22
C GLY A 12 -18.03 36.72 53.30
N LEU A 13 -19.31 36.46 52.99
CA LEU A 13 -20.43 37.38 53.27
C LEU A 13 -21.79 36.64 53.43
N SER A 14 -22.66 37.24 54.25
CA SER A 14 -24.06 36.92 54.64
C SER A 14 -24.99 36.31 53.58
N ALA A 15 -25.97 35.42 53.85
CA ALA A 15 -26.77 35.01 55.04
C ALA A 15 -28.09 35.77 55.32
N VAL A 16 -29.05 35.04 55.96
CA VAL A 16 -30.33 35.44 56.61
C VAL A 16 -31.65 35.30 55.81
N GLY A 17 -32.65 34.65 56.44
CA GLY A 17 -34.07 34.58 56.03
C GLY A 17 -34.49 33.26 55.35
N LEU A 18 -35.58 32.57 55.72
CA LEU A 18 -36.50 32.74 56.87
C LEU A 18 -37.11 31.35 57.23
N LYS A 19 -37.46 31.11 58.51
CA LYS A 19 -38.09 29.85 58.96
C LYS A 19 -39.61 29.97 59.12
N ALA A 20 -40.33 29.11 58.38
CA ALA A 20 -41.54 28.37 58.77
C ALA A 20 -42.86 29.09 59.19
N LEU A 21 -43.93 28.28 59.09
CA LEU A 21 -45.19 28.29 59.86
C LEU A 21 -46.40 29.07 59.29
N LEU A 22 -47.57 28.41 59.31
CA LEU A 22 -48.95 28.89 59.04
C LEU A 22 -49.27 29.35 57.59
N LEU A 23 -50.50 29.23 57.05
CA LEU A 23 -51.59 28.25 57.25
C LEU A 23 -52.56 28.32 56.03
N ARG A 24 -53.57 27.42 55.99
CA ARG A 24 -54.93 27.51 55.35
C ARG A 24 -55.42 28.96 55.10
N LEU A 25 -56.33 29.32 54.19
CA LEU A 25 -57.50 28.70 53.52
C LEU A 25 -57.55 29.24 52.05
N THR A 26 -58.36 28.89 51.04
CA THR A 26 -59.41 27.89 50.65
C THR A 26 -59.53 27.98 49.09
N PHE A 27 -60.40 27.38 48.27
CA PHE A 27 -61.61 26.49 48.29
C PHE A 27 -61.72 25.88 46.86
N LEU A 28 -62.60 24.95 46.43
CA LEU A 28 -63.64 24.06 47.01
C LEU A 28 -63.82 22.88 46.01
N GLY A 29 -64.19 21.68 46.47
CA GLY A 29 -64.67 20.61 45.56
C GLY A 29 -64.15 19.20 45.85
N GLU A 30 -64.98 18.39 46.51
CA GLU A 30 -65.00 16.93 46.34
C GLU A 30 -65.63 16.62 44.95
N LEU A 31 -65.67 15.41 44.37
CA LEU A 31 -65.72 14.05 44.91
C LEU A 31 -65.49 13.07 43.74
N LEU A 32 -64.66 12.02 43.87
CA LEU A 32 -64.83 10.70 43.19
C LEU A 32 -63.75 9.66 43.55
N MET A 33 -64.12 8.75 44.44
CA MET A 33 -63.77 7.31 44.52
C MET A 33 -62.30 6.81 44.44
N HIS A 34 -61.84 6.36 45.61
CA HIS A 34 -61.07 5.13 45.87
C HIS A 34 -59.63 4.94 45.35
N ARG A 35 -58.70 5.20 46.26
CA ARG A 35 -57.60 4.26 46.57
C ARG A 35 -58.04 3.27 47.66
N GLU A 36 -57.43 2.09 47.64
CA GLU A 36 -56.99 1.19 48.76
C GLU A 36 -56.93 -0.25 48.17
N LEU A 37 -55.77 -0.93 48.09
CA LEU A 37 -54.87 -1.45 49.13
C LEU A 37 -55.22 -2.87 49.59
N VAL A 38 -54.81 -3.88 48.80
CA VAL A 38 -54.40 -5.21 49.32
C VAL A 38 -53.25 -5.77 48.45
N TYR A 39 -52.52 -6.74 49.03
CA TYR A 39 -51.53 -7.64 48.43
C TYR A 39 -50.09 -7.15 48.14
N ARG A 40 -49.16 -7.72 48.91
CA ARG A 40 -47.72 -7.84 48.65
C ARG A 40 -47.43 -9.23 48.03
N LEU A 41 -46.21 -9.39 47.50
CA LEU A 41 -45.66 -10.61 46.85
C LEU A 41 -46.38 -10.95 45.53
N SER A 42 -45.74 -11.43 44.46
CA SER A 42 -44.34 -11.51 43.97
C SER A 42 -44.45 -12.19 42.58
N MET A 43 -43.55 -12.13 41.59
CA MET A 43 -42.11 -11.83 41.51
C MET A 43 -41.76 -11.53 40.02
N VAL A 44 -40.64 -10.85 39.71
CA VAL A 44 -40.02 -10.72 38.34
C VAL A 44 -40.96 -10.15 37.24
N LEU A 45 -41.07 -8.83 37.04
CA LEU A 45 -40.12 -7.98 36.29
C LEU A 45 -39.85 -8.51 34.86
N ALA A 46 -40.62 -8.12 33.83
CA ALA A 46 -40.46 -6.89 33.04
C ALA A 46 -39.14 -6.84 32.23
N LEU A 47 -39.10 -6.44 30.94
CA LEU A 47 -40.10 -5.76 30.08
C LEU A 47 -39.87 -6.13 28.60
N VAL A 48 -40.91 -6.12 27.77
CA VAL A 48 -40.80 -6.06 26.30
C VAL A 48 -41.21 -4.65 25.87
N GLY A 49 -40.36 -3.98 25.08
CA GLY A 49 -40.63 -2.64 24.55
C GLY A 49 -39.70 -2.33 23.40
N SER A 50 -40.23 -2.32 22.18
CA SER A 50 -39.43 -2.18 20.95
C SER A 50 -39.01 -0.73 20.71
N ALA A 51 -37.71 -0.52 20.47
CA ALA A 51 -37.18 0.65 19.77
C ALA A 51 -36.46 0.14 18.50
N ALA A 52 -36.69 0.80 17.36
CA ALA A 52 -36.03 0.45 16.11
C ALA A 52 -34.73 1.25 15.98
N GLU A 53 -33.58 0.60 16.22
CA GLU A 53 -32.27 1.21 16.02
C GLU A 53 -31.72 0.89 14.63
N SER A 54 -31.40 1.94 13.87
CA SER A 54 -30.76 1.81 12.55
C SER A 54 -29.36 1.21 12.70
N SER A 55 -29.11 0.08 12.04
CA SER A 55 -27.79 -0.57 12.01
C SER A 55 -26.80 0.22 11.15
N LEU A 56 -26.28 1.32 11.70
CA LEU A 56 -25.04 1.92 11.23
C LEU A 56 -23.96 0.84 11.23
N GLY A 57 -23.38 0.58 10.05
CA GLY A 57 -22.44 -0.51 9.85
C GLY A 57 -21.25 -0.38 10.79
N GLN A 58 -21.03 -1.40 11.63
CA GLN A 58 -19.83 -1.48 12.46
C GLN A 58 -18.61 -1.53 11.53
N THR A 59 -17.82 -0.46 11.53
CA THR A 59 -16.49 -0.49 10.93
C THR A 59 -15.71 -1.58 11.62
N ALA A 60 -15.31 -2.60 10.87
CA ALA A 60 -14.57 -3.75 11.37
C ALA A 60 -13.17 -3.31 11.81
N SER A 61 -13.06 -2.85 13.06
CA SER A 61 -11.81 -2.49 13.71
C SER A 61 -10.94 -3.73 13.86
N THR A 62 -10.16 -4.02 12.82
CA THR A 62 -9.20 -5.14 12.81
C THR A 62 -8.10 -4.86 13.84
N SER A 63 -8.30 -5.35 15.07
CA SER A 63 -7.24 -5.44 16.07
C SER A 63 -6.00 -6.08 15.44
N PRO A 64 -4.82 -5.47 15.52
CA PRO A 64 -3.64 -5.96 14.82
C PRO A 64 -3.23 -7.31 15.39
N VAL A 65 -3.49 -8.38 14.62
CA VAL A 65 -2.83 -9.67 14.83
C VAL A 65 -1.34 -9.39 14.76
N LYS A 66 -0.62 -9.61 15.89
CA LYS A 66 0.80 -9.30 16.00
C LYS A 66 1.56 -10.07 14.93
N ALA A 67 1.97 -9.37 13.87
CA ALA A 67 2.66 -9.96 12.73
C ALA A 67 3.93 -10.66 13.22
N LYS A 68 4.17 -11.89 12.76
CA LYS A 68 5.38 -12.64 13.07
C LYS A 68 6.60 -11.83 12.64
N THR A 69 7.64 -11.83 13.47
CA THR A 69 8.97 -11.34 13.09
C THR A 69 9.61 -12.27 12.06
N ALA A 70 10.61 -11.77 11.34
CA ALA A 70 11.38 -12.58 10.40
C ALA A 70 12.11 -13.74 11.11
N ALA A 71 12.52 -13.59 12.37
CA ALA A 71 13.10 -14.68 13.16
C ALA A 71 12.08 -15.78 13.55
N GLU A 72 10.81 -15.44 13.72
CA GLU A 72 9.73 -16.42 13.98
C GLU A 72 9.19 -17.09 12.71
N ALA A 73 9.42 -16.49 11.53
CA ALA A 73 8.92 -16.97 10.25
C ALA A 73 9.98 -17.68 9.38
N TYR A 74 11.26 -17.39 9.56
CA TYR A 74 12.33 -17.91 8.70
C TYR A 74 13.57 -18.39 9.50
N GLN A 75 14.20 -19.44 9.01
CA GLN A 75 15.37 -20.04 9.65
C GLN A 75 16.65 -19.22 9.40
N ASN A 76 17.51 -19.13 10.43
CA ASN A 76 18.84 -18.50 10.40
C ASN A 76 18.88 -17.04 9.90
N VAL A 77 17.84 -16.26 10.23
CA VAL A 77 17.87 -14.79 10.15
C VAL A 77 18.78 -14.25 11.25
N GLN A 78 19.81 -13.46 10.89
CA GLN A 78 20.83 -13.03 11.86
C GLN A 78 20.89 -11.52 12.16
N VAL A 79 20.67 -10.66 11.16
CA VAL A 79 20.73 -9.19 11.33
C VAL A 79 19.32 -8.58 11.33
N LEU A 80 18.45 -9.06 10.45
CA LEU A 80 17.07 -8.59 10.30
C LEU A 80 16.10 -9.44 11.13
N LYS A 81 16.40 -9.73 12.41
CA LYS A 81 15.58 -10.65 13.22
C LYS A 81 14.20 -10.09 13.51
N ASP A 82 14.18 -8.83 13.95
CA ASP A 82 13.04 -8.20 14.62
C ASP A 82 12.11 -7.43 13.67
N ILE A 83 12.41 -7.43 12.37
CA ILE A 83 11.53 -6.86 11.34
C ILE A 83 10.28 -7.76 11.15
N PRO A 84 9.13 -7.22 10.72
CA PRO A 84 8.00 -8.03 10.27
C PRO A 84 8.41 -9.04 9.19
N ALA A 85 7.84 -10.26 9.21
CA ALA A 85 8.24 -11.32 8.29
C ALA A 85 8.06 -10.95 6.81
N ASP A 86 7.02 -10.21 6.47
CA ASP A 86 6.75 -9.76 5.10
C ASP A 86 7.75 -8.69 4.60
N GLN A 87 8.49 -8.04 5.50
CA GLN A 87 9.56 -7.11 5.15
C GLN A 87 10.86 -7.81 4.70
N LEU A 88 11.04 -9.11 4.98
CA LEU A 88 12.29 -9.81 4.70
C LEU A 88 12.55 -10.00 3.20
N VAL A 89 11.52 -10.38 2.42
CA VAL A 89 11.66 -10.58 0.97
C VAL A 89 11.93 -9.26 0.21
N PRO A 90 11.19 -8.15 0.47
CA PRO A 90 11.53 -6.82 -0.04
C PRO A 90 12.93 -6.35 0.35
N ALA A 91 13.42 -6.69 1.55
CA ALA A 91 14.80 -6.38 1.96
C ALA A 91 15.83 -7.14 1.10
N MET A 92 15.60 -8.43 0.82
CA MET A 92 16.50 -9.19 -0.06
C MET A 92 16.46 -8.67 -1.51
N GLN A 93 15.28 -8.30 -2.01
CA GLN A 93 15.13 -7.60 -3.30
C GLN A 93 15.93 -6.28 -3.33
N PHE A 94 15.87 -5.47 -2.28
CA PHE A 94 16.63 -4.22 -2.24
C PHE A 94 18.15 -4.47 -2.31
N ILE A 95 18.64 -5.56 -1.72
CA ILE A 95 20.05 -5.99 -1.86
C ILE A 95 20.35 -6.42 -3.29
N THR A 96 19.55 -7.29 -3.93
CA THR A 96 19.80 -7.75 -5.32
C THR A 96 19.80 -6.59 -6.32
N TYR A 97 18.86 -5.65 -6.17
CA TYR A 97 18.80 -4.40 -6.94
C TYR A 97 20.00 -3.49 -6.70
N SER A 98 20.42 -3.31 -5.44
CA SER A 98 21.57 -2.46 -5.09
C SER A 98 22.91 -3.02 -5.59
N LEU A 99 23.05 -4.34 -5.67
CA LEU A 99 24.30 -5.05 -5.99
C LEU A 99 24.39 -5.53 -7.45
N GLY A 100 23.29 -5.51 -8.22
CA GLY A 100 23.27 -6.09 -9.57
C GLY A 100 23.49 -7.60 -9.59
N VAL A 101 22.96 -8.33 -8.60
CA VAL A 101 23.15 -9.79 -8.44
C VAL A 101 21.85 -10.52 -8.17
N GLU A 102 21.77 -11.78 -8.57
CA GLU A 102 20.63 -12.66 -8.27
C GLU A 102 20.69 -13.30 -6.88
N CYS A 103 19.54 -13.78 -6.38
CA CYS A 103 19.43 -14.46 -5.08
C CYS A 103 20.44 -15.61 -4.89
N SER A 104 20.77 -16.33 -5.97
CA SER A 104 21.73 -17.43 -6.00
C SER A 104 23.20 -17.01 -5.79
N TYR A 105 23.53 -15.72 -5.85
CA TYR A 105 24.85 -15.20 -5.48
C TYR A 105 25.09 -15.33 -3.96
N CYS A 106 24.05 -15.09 -3.15
CA CYS A 106 24.11 -15.17 -1.69
C CYS A 106 23.59 -16.50 -1.12
N HIS A 107 22.51 -17.06 -1.67
CA HIS A 107 21.83 -18.23 -1.09
C HIS A 107 22.12 -19.53 -1.85
N VAL A 108 21.94 -20.67 -1.19
CA VAL A 108 21.87 -21.98 -1.84
C VAL A 108 20.42 -22.19 -2.31
N GLU A 109 20.20 -22.68 -3.54
CA GLU A 109 18.83 -22.93 -4.01
C GLU A 109 18.19 -24.07 -3.21
N GLY A 110 16.91 -23.92 -2.87
CA GLY A 110 16.18 -24.83 -1.97
C GLY A 110 16.55 -24.72 -0.48
N ALA A 111 17.62 -24.02 -0.12
CA ALA A 111 18.19 -23.97 1.24
C ALA A 111 18.70 -22.55 1.56
N LEU A 112 17.77 -21.61 1.75
CA LEU A 112 18.07 -20.18 1.90
C LEU A 112 18.73 -19.86 3.25
N GLU A 113 18.45 -20.66 4.27
CA GLU A 113 18.97 -20.60 5.62
C GLU A 113 20.47 -20.95 5.73
N LYS A 114 21.00 -21.80 4.84
CA LYS A 114 22.44 -22.14 4.77
C LYS A 114 23.37 -20.94 4.64
N ASP A 115 24.51 -20.99 5.33
CA ASP A 115 25.54 -19.94 5.36
C ASP A 115 26.86 -20.32 4.63
N GLU A 116 26.81 -21.35 3.80
CA GLU A 116 27.96 -21.88 3.03
C GLU A 116 28.62 -20.84 2.12
N LYS A 117 27.84 -19.86 1.62
CA LYS A 117 28.29 -18.83 0.69
C LYS A 117 28.82 -17.59 1.41
N LYS A 118 30.13 -17.34 1.29
CA LYS A 118 30.83 -16.14 1.80
C LYS A 118 30.10 -14.81 1.51
N PRO A 119 29.50 -14.56 0.33
CA PRO A 119 28.72 -13.34 0.08
C PRO A 119 27.61 -13.05 1.10
N LYS A 120 26.86 -14.06 1.55
CA LYS A 120 25.80 -13.92 2.58
C LYS A 120 26.37 -13.51 3.94
N GLN A 121 27.52 -14.07 4.30
CA GLN A 121 28.23 -13.71 5.54
C GLN A 121 28.74 -12.26 5.47
N THR A 122 29.27 -11.83 4.33
CA THR A 122 29.69 -10.43 4.09
C THR A 122 28.51 -9.46 4.10
N ALA A 123 27.39 -9.82 3.45
CA ALA A 123 26.20 -8.97 3.40
C ALA A 123 25.66 -8.64 4.80
N ARG A 124 25.72 -9.59 5.76
CA ARG A 124 25.40 -9.33 7.17
C ARG A 124 26.27 -8.23 7.79
N LYS A 125 27.59 -8.27 7.56
CA LYS A 125 28.53 -7.22 8.02
C LYS A 125 28.23 -5.87 7.38
N MET A 126 27.87 -5.85 6.08
CA MET A 126 27.51 -4.62 5.38
C MET A 126 26.19 -4.02 5.89
N MET A 127 25.17 -4.83 6.18
CA MET A 127 23.93 -4.36 6.82
C MET A 127 24.19 -3.77 8.21
N GLN A 128 25.05 -4.41 9.02
CA GLN A 128 25.44 -3.89 10.34
C GLN A 128 26.20 -2.55 10.23
N MET A 129 27.12 -2.44 9.27
CA MET A 129 27.86 -1.20 8.99
C MET A 129 26.93 -0.06 8.54
N MET A 130 26.01 -0.35 7.61
CA MET A 130 25.00 0.60 7.11
C MET A 130 24.08 1.09 8.24
N ALA A 131 23.60 0.18 9.09
CA ALA A 131 22.78 0.52 10.25
C ALA A 131 23.55 1.40 11.27
N GLY A 132 24.83 1.07 11.53
CA GLY A 132 25.71 1.89 12.35
C GLY A 132 25.88 3.30 11.80
N ILE A 133 26.22 3.45 10.52
CA ILE A 133 26.41 4.76 9.87
C ILE A 133 25.13 5.61 9.99
N ASN A 134 23.95 5.06 9.71
CA ASN A 134 22.67 5.77 9.85
C ASN A 134 22.37 6.16 11.30
N ARG A 135 22.57 5.26 12.26
CA ARG A 135 22.38 5.54 13.69
C ARG A 135 23.31 6.66 14.18
N ASP A 136 24.59 6.57 13.82
CA ASP A 136 25.67 7.37 14.42
C ASP A 136 25.84 8.75 13.76
N ASN A 137 25.35 8.94 12.53
CA ASN A 137 25.57 10.18 11.74
C ASN A 137 24.27 10.85 11.26
N PHE A 138 23.13 10.15 11.28
CA PHE A 138 21.89 10.60 10.65
C PHE A 138 20.64 10.44 11.54
N GLU A 139 20.79 10.41 12.87
CA GLU A 139 19.68 10.21 13.82
C GLU A 139 18.87 8.91 13.58
N SER A 140 19.52 7.86 13.06
CA SER A 140 18.88 6.63 12.56
C SER A 140 17.98 6.80 11.32
N LYS A 141 17.93 7.98 10.70
CA LYS A 141 17.28 8.19 9.39
C LYS A 141 18.06 7.41 8.33
N GLN A 142 17.34 6.75 7.43
CA GLN A 142 17.90 5.83 6.44
C GLN A 142 18.48 6.59 5.23
N MET A 143 19.60 7.30 5.45
CA MET A 143 20.28 8.11 4.44
C MET A 143 21.29 7.28 3.63
N VAL A 144 22.06 6.42 4.30
CA VAL A 144 22.98 5.46 3.69
C VAL A 144 22.25 4.13 3.50
N THR A 145 22.36 3.57 2.30
CA THR A 145 21.71 2.32 1.89
C THR A 145 22.71 1.39 1.20
N CYS A 146 22.32 0.16 0.89
CA CYS A 146 23.13 -0.70 0.02
C CYS A 146 23.43 0.00 -1.32
N ASN A 147 22.46 0.70 -1.92
CA ASN A 147 22.61 1.37 -3.21
C ASN A 147 23.58 2.56 -3.17
N SER A 148 23.65 3.33 -2.08
CA SER A 148 24.57 4.49 -2.00
C SER A 148 26.06 4.09 -2.09
N CYS A 149 26.39 2.85 -1.70
CA CYS A 149 27.76 2.32 -1.81
C CYS A 149 27.96 1.42 -3.04
N HIS A 150 26.97 0.61 -3.42
CA HIS A 150 27.12 -0.39 -4.48
C HIS A 150 26.72 0.10 -5.87
N ARG A 151 25.68 0.93 -6.01
CA ARG A 151 25.22 1.53 -7.28
C ARG A 151 25.06 0.52 -8.45
N GLY A 152 24.59 -0.70 -8.17
CA GLY A 152 24.43 -1.78 -9.15
C GLY A 152 25.66 -2.69 -9.34
N SER A 153 26.73 -2.50 -8.57
CA SER A 153 27.94 -3.35 -8.59
C SER A 153 27.96 -4.36 -7.42
N PRO A 154 28.41 -5.63 -7.63
CA PRO A 154 28.51 -6.62 -6.56
C PRO A 154 29.48 -6.25 -5.42
N ARG A 155 30.30 -5.20 -5.61
CA ARG A 155 31.21 -4.61 -4.62
C ARG A 155 31.23 -3.08 -4.77
N PRO A 156 31.35 -2.28 -3.69
CA PRO A 156 31.51 -0.84 -3.81
C PRO A 156 32.75 -0.48 -4.64
N ILE A 157 32.61 0.46 -5.57
CA ILE A 157 33.71 0.93 -6.41
C ILE A 157 34.36 2.13 -5.72
N SER A 158 35.57 1.95 -5.20
CA SER A 158 36.32 2.97 -4.45
C SER A 158 37.18 3.89 -5.30
N ILE A 159 37.34 3.59 -6.60
CA ILE A 159 38.09 4.40 -7.56
C ILE A 159 37.08 5.24 -8.35
N PRO A 160 37.18 6.58 -8.36
CA PRO A 160 36.33 7.43 -9.20
C PRO A 160 36.46 7.03 -10.68
N MET A 161 35.33 6.91 -11.37
CA MET A 161 35.34 6.67 -12.81
C MET A 161 35.84 7.92 -13.54
N ILE A 162 36.85 7.75 -14.39
CA ILE A 162 37.14 8.72 -15.44
C ILE A 162 35.96 8.66 -16.42
N ALA A 163 35.31 9.79 -16.67
CA ALA A 163 34.08 9.85 -17.44
C ALA A 163 34.37 10.41 -18.85
N ASP A 164 34.10 9.60 -19.88
CA ASP A 164 34.26 9.98 -21.29
C ASP A 164 33.20 11.00 -21.77
N ALA A 165 32.24 11.33 -20.90
CA ALA A 165 31.18 12.32 -21.13
C ALA A 165 30.84 13.04 -19.81
N PRO A 166 30.22 14.24 -19.86
CA PRO A 166 29.81 14.96 -18.65
C PRO A 166 28.90 14.12 -17.76
N LEU A 167 29.24 14.03 -16.46
CA LEU A 167 28.42 13.36 -15.46
C LEU A 167 27.13 14.17 -15.22
N ILE A 168 26.05 13.82 -15.93
CA ILE A 168 24.70 14.26 -15.59
C ILE A 168 24.36 13.64 -14.23
N PRO A 169 24.10 14.43 -13.16
CA PRO A 169 23.63 13.87 -11.91
C PRO A 169 22.27 13.23 -12.15
N VAL A 170 22.16 11.93 -11.89
CA VAL A 170 20.83 11.28 -11.78
C VAL A 170 20.14 11.94 -10.59
N SER A 171 19.21 12.86 -10.87
CA SER A 171 18.50 13.58 -9.83
C SER A 171 17.78 12.57 -8.93
N GLU A 172 17.92 12.74 -7.62
CA GLU A 172 17.26 11.85 -6.66
C GLU A 172 15.75 12.11 -6.72
N SER A 173 15.05 11.42 -7.61
CA SER A 173 13.61 11.58 -7.86
C SER A 173 12.73 11.21 -6.64
N ALA A 174 13.36 10.77 -5.55
CA ALA A 174 12.78 10.52 -4.24
C ALA A 174 12.90 11.70 -3.25
N ARG A 175 13.72 12.71 -3.54
CA ARG A 175 13.65 14.01 -2.85
C ARG A 175 12.47 14.80 -3.39
N GLY A 176 11.59 15.20 -2.48
CA GLY A 176 10.72 16.34 -2.70
C GLY A 176 11.47 17.64 -2.38
N ASP A 177 12.63 17.85 -3.00
CA ASP A 177 13.35 19.13 -2.90
C ASP A 177 12.44 20.24 -3.45
N GLU A 178 12.55 21.45 -2.90
CA GLU A 178 11.67 22.60 -3.16
C GLU A 178 11.89 23.27 -4.53
N ALA A 179 12.13 22.46 -5.57
CA ALA A 179 11.93 22.86 -6.95
C ALA A 179 10.50 23.40 -7.10
N SER A 180 10.37 24.63 -7.61
CA SER A 180 9.15 25.40 -7.43
C SER A 180 7.93 24.73 -8.06
N VAL A 181 6.91 24.48 -7.23
CA VAL A 181 5.54 24.10 -7.66
C VAL A 181 4.78 25.27 -8.31
N ALA A 182 5.38 26.46 -8.44
CA ALA A 182 4.76 27.57 -9.14
C ALA A 182 4.34 27.17 -10.57
N ASN A 183 3.09 27.49 -10.91
CA ASN A 183 2.42 27.14 -12.17
C ASN A 183 2.05 25.64 -12.34
N ALA A 184 2.17 24.81 -11.31
CA ALA A 184 1.45 23.54 -11.24
C ALA A 184 0.02 23.78 -10.70
N PRO A 185 -1.05 23.28 -11.35
CA PRO A 185 -2.39 23.31 -10.78
C PRO A 185 -2.50 22.45 -9.51
N PRO A 186 -3.55 22.64 -8.69
CA PRO A 186 -3.93 21.68 -7.65
C PRO A 186 -4.02 20.25 -8.19
N ALA A 187 -3.68 19.25 -7.37
CA ALA A 187 -3.70 17.84 -7.78
C ALA A 187 -5.11 17.41 -8.22
N GLU A 188 -6.14 17.97 -7.57
CA GLU A 188 -7.56 17.87 -7.91
C GLU A 188 -7.80 18.12 -9.41
N GLN A 189 -7.37 19.28 -9.91
CA GLN A 189 -7.60 19.72 -11.29
C GLN A 189 -6.81 18.88 -12.31
N ILE A 190 -5.63 18.38 -11.91
CA ILE A 190 -4.82 17.47 -12.73
C ILE A 190 -5.53 16.11 -12.86
N ILE A 191 -6.07 15.58 -11.77
CA ILE A 191 -6.80 14.31 -11.73
C ILE A 191 -8.17 14.43 -12.43
N GLU A 192 -8.87 15.55 -12.27
CA GLU A 192 -10.13 15.87 -12.97
C GLU A 192 -9.90 15.93 -14.49
N LYS A 193 -8.86 16.62 -14.97
CA LYS A 193 -8.48 16.61 -16.39
C LYS A 193 -8.17 15.20 -16.89
N TYR A 194 -7.51 14.36 -16.09
CA TYR A 194 -7.24 12.96 -16.45
C TYR A 194 -8.52 12.14 -16.55
N VAL A 195 -9.43 12.26 -15.57
CA VAL A 195 -10.75 11.62 -15.57
C VAL A 195 -11.56 11.98 -16.82
N ASP A 196 -11.60 13.25 -17.19
CA ASP A 196 -12.29 13.71 -18.41
C ASP A 196 -11.63 13.19 -19.68
N ALA A 197 -10.28 13.21 -19.76
CA ALA A 197 -9.53 12.67 -20.89
C ALA A 197 -9.76 11.16 -21.12
N LEU A 198 -10.12 10.42 -20.07
CA LEU A 198 -10.49 9.00 -20.15
C LEU A 198 -11.94 8.73 -20.61
N GLY A 199 -12.81 9.74 -20.64
CA GLY A 199 -14.25 9.62 -20.93
C GLY A 199 -15.18 10.09 -19.81
N GLY A 200 -14.64 10.69 -18.75
CA GLY A 200 -15.40 11.30 -17.65
C GLY A 200 -15.85 10.33 -16.55
N ALA A 201 -16.07 10.89 -15.35
CA ALA A 201 -16.35 10.09 -14.14
C ALA A 201 -17.56 9.17 -14.28
N ALA A 202 -18.63 9.62 -14.95
CA ALA A 202 -19.86 8.86 -15.13
C ALA A 202 -19.74 7.69 -16.13
N ALA A 203 -18.68 7.64 -16.94
CA ALA A 203 -18.35 6.47 -17.76
C ALA A 203 -17.47 5.50 -16.96
N LEU A 204 -16.40 6.00 -16.34
CA LEU A 204 -15.48 5.21 -15.51
C LEU A 204 -16.18 4.50 -14.34
N ALA A 205 -17.12 5.17 -13.67
CA ALA A 205 -17.86 4.59 -12.53
C ALA A 205 -18.76 3.39 -12.91
N LYS A 206 -19.06 3.19 -14.20
CA LYS A 206 -19.82 2.04 -14.71
C LYS A 206 -18.95 0.82 -15.00
N ILE A 207 -17.63 0.92 -14.83
CA ILE A 207 -16.70 -0.20 -15.07
C ILE A 207 -16.57 -1.03 -13.80
N SER A 208 -17.06 -2.26 -13.85
CA SER A 208 -16.97 -3.27 -12.78
C SER A 208 -15.83 -4.27 -13.01
N THR A 209 -15.54 -4.60 -14.28
CA THR A 209 -14.48 -5.50 -14.72
C THR A 209 -13.83 -5.01 -16.01
N ARG A 210 -12.61 -5.49 -16.27
CA ARG A 210 -11.87 -5.37 -17.53
C ARG A 210 -11.15 -6.69 -17.81
N GLN A 211 -11.40 -7.30 -18.97
CA GLN A 211 -10.54 -8.33 -19.56
C GLN A 211 -9.66 -7.67 -20.62
N VAL A 212 -8.37 -7.97 -20.59
CA VAL A 212 -7.36 -7.55 -21.56
C VAL A 212 -6.65 -8.79 -22.09
N LYS A 213 -6.40 -8.82 -23.40
CA LYS A 213 -5.53 -9.81 -24.06
C LYS A 213 -4.48 -9.11 -24.91
N GLY A 214 -3.34 -9.77 -25.05
CA GLY A 214 -2.31 -9.40 -26.02
C GLY A 214 -1.02 -10.15 -25.78
N THR A 215 0.11 -9.47 -25.92
CA THR A 215 1.45 -10.04 -25.79
C THR A 215 2.32 -9.31 -24.78
N ILE A 216 3.15 -10.05 -24.04
CA ILE A 216 4.21 -9.52 -23.18
C ILE A 216 5.58 -9.90 -23.73
N ASN A 217 6.45 -8.91 -23.92
CA ASN A 217 7.86 -9.14 -24.21
C ASN A 217 8.63 -9.39 -22.92
N VAL A 218 9.20 -10.60 -22.81
CA VAL A 218 10.07 -11.03 -21.71
C VAL A 218 11.42 -11.40 -22.32
N SER A 219 12.45 -10.61 -22.03
CA SER A 219 13.83 -10.81 -22.54
C SER A 219 13.91 -11.01 -24.06
N GLY A 220 13.16 -10.21 -24.82
CA GLY A 220 13.11 -10.28 -26.30
C GLY A 220 12.10 -11.29 -26.87
N ARG A 221 11.48 -12.14 -26.04
CA ARG A 221 10.46 -13.11 -26.47
C ARG A 221 9.06 -12.57 -26.21
N ASN A 222 8.22 -12.51 -27.23
CA ASN A 222 6.79 -12.25 -27.05
C ASN A 222 6.09 -13.54 -26.58
N LEU A 223 5.25 -13.42 -25.55
CA LEU A 223 4.44 -14.49 -24.96
C LEU A 223 2.99 -13.99 -24.82
N PRO A 224 1.95 -14.83 -25.01
CA PRO A 224 0.57 -14.41 -24.78
C PRO A 224 0.32 -14.05 -23.31
N ILE A 225 -0.44 -12.98 -23.08
CA ILE A 225 -0.83 -12.52 -21.74
C ILE A 225 -2.34 -12.21 -21.69
N GLU A 226 -2.99 -12.67 -20.63
CA GLU A 226 -4.33 -12.24 -20.25
C GLU A 226 -4.31 -11.52 -18.90
N ILE A 227 -5.06 -10.42 -18.79
CA ILE A 227 -5.24 -9.66 -17.55
C ILE A 227 -6.73 -9.51 -17.29
N LEU A 228 -7.19 -10.02 -16.15
CA LEU A 228 -8.53 -9.77 -15.62
C LEU A 228 -8.39 -8.78 -14.46
N THR A 229 -9.03 -7.61 -14.53
CA THR A 229 -9.15 -6.66 -13.41
C THR A 229 -10.61 -6.54 -13.00
N LYS A 230 -10.89 -6.38 -11.71
CA LYS A 230 -12.22 -6.16 -11.12
C LYS A 230 -12.14 -5.13 -9.99
N VAL A 231 -13.23 -4.39 -9.77
CA VAL A 231 -13.33 -3.39 -8.69
C VAL A 231 -13.02 -3.98 -7.31
N GLY A 232 -12.45 -3.16 -6.43
CA GLY A 232 -11.91 -3.59 -5.14
C GLY A 232 -10.52 -4.22 -5.25
N ALA A 233 -9.64 -3.62 -6.04
CA ALA A 233 -8.23 -4.01 -6.21
C ALA A 233 -8.00 -5.51 -6.55
N LYS A 234 -8.93 -6.11 -7.30
CA LYS A 234 -8.87 -7.50 -7.73
C LYS A 234 -8.22 -7.60 -9.12
N GLN A 235 -7.15 -8.37 -9.24
CA GLN A 235 -6.51 -8.63 -10.53
C GLN A 235 -5.99 -10.07 -10.62
N LEU A 236 -6.11 -10.69 -11.79
CA LEU A 236 -5.39 -11.90 -12.18
C LEU A 236 -4.62 -11.58 -13.46
N THR A 237 -3.33 -11.87 -13.46
CA THR A 237 -2.42 -11.78 -14.61
C THR A 237 -1.97 -13.20 -14.94
N VAL A 238 -2.17 -13.64 -16.18
CA VAL A 238 -1.75 -14.96 -16.68
C VAL A 238 -0.80 -14.75 -17.86
N ILE A 239 0.42 -15.29 -17.75
CA ILE A 239 1.41 -15.29 -18.83
C ILE A 239 1.60 -16.73 -19.27
N HIS A 240 1.28 -17.01 -20.54
CA HIS A 240 1.33 -18.36 -21.10
C HIS A 240 2.76 -18.70 -21.53
N LEU A 241 3.46 -19.53 -20.74
CA LEU A 241 4.81 -20.01 -21.07
C LEU A 241 4.73 -21.35 -21.82
N PRO A 242 5.75 -21.74 -22.62
CA PRO A 242 5.76 -23.03 -23.33
C PRO A 242 5.70 -24.28 -22.43
N ASN A 243 5.91 -24.12 -21.12
CA ASN A 243 5.88 -25.17 -20.11
C ASN A 243 4.74 -24.99 -19.09
N GLY A 244 3.72 -24.19 -19.40
CA GLY A 244 2.57 -23.89 -18.55
C GLY A 244 2.51 -22.43 -18.10
N ASP A 245 1.45 -22.06 -17.39
CA ASP A 245 1.17 -20.66 -17.10
C ASP A 245 1.95 -20.13 -15.87
N SER A 246 2.38 -18.88 -15.95
CA SER A 246 2.75 -18.10 -14.77
C SER A 246 1.59 -17.18 -14.39
N LEU A 247 1.13 -17.30 -13.14
CA LEU A 247 0.00 -16.54 -12.61
C LEU A 247 0.48 -15.58 -11.52
N THR A 248 -0.09 -14.39 -11.49
CA THR A 248 0.04 -13.43 -10.38
C THR A 248 -1.32 -12.79 -10.15
N ALA A 249 -1.83 -12.88 -8.92
CA ALA A 249 -3.16 -12.37 -8.58
C ALA A 249 -3.20 -11.62 -7.25
N TYR A 250 -4.25 -10.81 -7.13
CA TYR A 250 -4.59 -10.01 -5.96
C TYR A 250 -6.11 -10.12 -5.75
N ASP A 251 -6.54 -10.39 -4.52
CA ASP A 251 -7.97 -10.57 -4.16
C ASP A 251 -8.62 -9.29 -3.57
N GLY A 252 -7.87 -8.19 -3.53
CA GLY A 252 -8.23 -6.93 -2.87
C GLY A 252 -7.66 -6.76 -1.46
N THR A 253 -7.20 -7.84 -0.82
CA THR A 253 -6.61 -7.84 0.54
C THR A 253 -5.26 -8.54 0.60
N SER A 254 -5.09 -9.62 -0.16
CA SER A 254 -3.88 -10.41 -0.29
C SER A 254 -3.49 -10.56 -1.77
N GLY A 255 -2.37 -11.21 -2.02
CA GLY A 255 -1.97 -11.60 -3.36
C GLY A 255 -1.10 -12.85 -3.34
N TRP A 256 -1.04 -13.54 -4.47
CA TRP A 256 -0.27 -14.78 -4.64
C TRP A 256 0.29 -14.88 -6.06
N THR A 257 1.33 -15.69 -6.22
CA THR A 257 1.95 -15.96 -7.52
C THR A 257 2.37 -17.42 -7.63
N THR A 258 2.37 -17.95 -8.85
CA THR A 258 2.94 -19.25 -9.18
C THR A 258 3.51 -19.25 -10.61
N ALA A 259 4.35 -20.25 -10.88
CA ALA A 259 4.94 -20.49 -12.19
C ALA A 259 5.19 -22.01 -12.34
N PRO A 260 5.39 -22.54 -13.57
CA PRO A 260 5.58 -23.96 -13.76
C PRO A 260 6.76 -24.50 -12.94
N ASN A 261 6.55 -25.65 -12.28
CA ASN A 261 7.51 -26.28 -11.38
C ASN A 261 7.93 -25.42 -10.16
N ARG A 262 7.17 -24.39 -9.79
CA ARG A 262 7.31 -23.65 -8.53
C ARG A 262 6.00 -23.74 -7.73
N PRO A 263 6.04 -23.76 -6.39
CA PRO A 263 4.83 -23.77 -5.57
C PRO A 263 4.10 -22.42 -5.62
N VAL A 264 2.80 -22.41 -5.31
CA VAL A 264 2.07 -21.17 -5.03
C VAL A 264 2.70 -20.47 -3.83
N ARG A 265 3.01 -19.18 -3.98
CA ARG A 265 3.61 -18.33 -2.94
C ARG A 265 2.78 -17.08 -2.73
N ASP A 266 2.60 -16.73 -1.47
CA ASP A 266 1.94 -15.51 -1.05
C ASP A 266 2.86 -14.30 -1.30
N ILE A 267 2.29 -13.21 -1.83
CA ILE A 267 2.97 -11.93 -2.06
C ILE A 267 3.03 -11.19 -0.71
N PRO A 268 4.18 -10.63 -0.30
CA PRO A 268 4.29 -9.88 0.96
C PRO A 268 3.25 -8.76 1.07
N SER A 269 2.66 -8.56 2.25
CA SER A 269 1.55 -7.59 2.41
C SER A 269 1.96 -6.17 2.02
N VAL A 270 3.22 -5.81 2.27
CA VAL A 270 3.82 -4.53 1.88
C VAL A 270 4.05 -4.40 0.37
N GLU A 271 4.23 -5.49 -0.37
CA GLU A 271 4.21 -5.49 -1.83
C GLU A 271 2.77 -5.30 -2.34
N VAL A 272 1.80 -6.05 -1.81
CA VAL A 272 0.35 -5.92 -2.14
C VAL A 272 -0.16 -4.50 -1.90
N ALA A 273 0.17 -3.90 -0.75
CA ALA A 273 -0.20 -2.53 -0.41
C ALA A 273 0.46 -1.52 -1.37
N SER A 274 1.73 -1.71 -1.72
CA SER A 274 2.41 -0.83 -2.68
C SER A 274 1.83 -0.95 -4.10
N ALA A 275 1.28 -2.11 -4.47
CA ALA A 275 0.72 -2.39 -5.79
C ALA A 275 -0.72 -1.89 -5.98
N GLN A 276 -1.40 -1.37 -4.95
CA GLN A 276 -2.79 -0.89 -5.07
C GLN A 276 -3.01 0.08 -6.27
N PRO A 277 -2.15 1.08 -6.55
CA PRO A 277 -2.34 1.98 -7.68
C PRO A 277 -2.07 1.34 -9.07
N GLU A 278 -1.55 0.12 -9.12
CA GLU A 278 -1.31 -0.66 -10.35
C GLU A 278 -2.48 -1.60 -10.66
N VAL A 279 -3.17 -2.11 -9.62
CA VAL A 279 -4.24 -3.12 -9.75
C VAL A 279 -5.66 -2.55 -9.60
N ASP A 280 -5.80 -1.29 -9.17
CA ASP A 280 -7.11 -0.64 -9.08
C ASP A 280 -7.66 -0.27 -10.48
N LEU A 281 -8.74 -0.97 -10.86
CA LEU A 281 -9.49 -0.73 -12.09
C LEU A 281 -10.06 0.69 -12.20
N ARG A 282 -10.30 1.36 -11.08
CA ARG A 282 -10.89 2.71 -11.01
C ARG A 282 -9.93 3.74 -10.41
N LEU A 283 -8.61 3.49 -10.49
CA LEU A 283 -7.56 4.42 -10.06
C LEU A 283 -7.91 5.91 -10.30
N PRO A 284 -8.37 6.36 -11.50
CA PRO A 284 -8.64 7.78 -11.75
C PRO A 284 -9.69 8.41 -10.81
N LEU A 285 -10.62 7.61 -10.28
CA LEU A 285 -11.69 8.05 -9.35
C LEU A 285 -11.30 7.85 -7.89
N ASP A 286 -10.53 6.80 -7.61
CA ASP A 286 -10.23 6.31 -6.27
C ASP A 286 -8.86 6.79 -5.75
N MET A 287 -8.09 7.58 -6.52
CA MET A 287 -6.76 8.11 -6.13
C MET A 287 -6.74 8.70 -4.72
N LYS A 288 -7.68 9.60 -4.40
CA LYS A 288 -7.74 10.35 -3.13
C LYS A 288 -8.01 9.44 -1.91
N GLN A 289 -8.43 8.20 -2.15
CA GLN A 289 -8.77 7.20 -1.16
C GLN A 289 -7.60 6.19 -0.97
N LEU A 290 -6.71 6.07 -1.94
CA LEU A 290 -5.50 5.23 -1.88
C LEU A 290 -4.32 5.87 -1.12
N PHE A 291 -4.39 7.17 -0.81
CA PHE A 291 -3.30 7.92 -0.17
C PHE A 291 -3.78 8.79 0.99
N SER A 292 -2.97 8.89 2.06
CA SER A 292 -3.26 9.77 3.20
C SER A 292 -3.14 11.26 2.90
N GLU A 293 -2.38 11.63 1.86
CA GLU A 293 -2.29 12.98 1.31
C GLU A 293 -1.99 12.86 -0.20
N ILE A 294 -2.55 13.76 -1.01
CA ILE A 294 -2.15 13.98 -2.40
C ILE A 294 -1.74 15.44 -2.57
N LYS A 295 -0.65 15.70 -3.30
CA LYS A 295 -0.18 17.06 -3.64
C LYS A 295 0.55 17.13 -4.98
N PRO A 296 0.51 18.27 -5.69
CA PRO A 296 1.38 18.49 -6.85
C PRO A 296 2.86 18.53 -6.42
N LEU A 297 3.75 18.17 -7.33
CA LEU A 297 5.19 18.37 -7.25
C LEU A 297 5.68 19.21 -8.43
N ALA A 298 6.97 19.57 -8.41
CA ALA A 298 7.63 20.22 -9.54
C ALA A 298 7.40 19.45 -10.86
N PRO A 299 7.03 20.12 -11.96
CA PRO A 299 6.90 19.51 -13.28
C PRO A 299 8.18 18.80 -13.75
N GLU A 300 8.08 17.51 -14.07
CA GLU A 300 9.14 16.72 -14.69
C GLU A 300 8.85 16.53 -16.20
N THR A 301 9.85 16.13 -16.98
CA THR A 301 9.71 15.84 -18.43
C THR A 301 9.99 14.36 -18.70
N ILE A 302 9.11 13.70 -19.47
CA ILE A 302 9.29 12.30 -19.89
C ILE A 302 9.58 12.28 -21.39
N GLY A 303 10.85 12.06 -21.76
CA GLY A 303 11.29 12.15 -23.15
C GLY A 303 11.12 13.58 -23.68
N ASN A 304 10.16 13.80 -24.57
CA ASN A 304 9.76 15.12 -25.06
C ASN A 304 8.43 15.63 -24.46
N ARG A 305 7.78 14.87 -23.57
CA ARG A 305 6.48 15.21 -22.98
C ARG A 305 6.65 15.99 -21.68
N GLN A 306 6.10 17.21 -21.65
CA GLN A 306 5.93 18.00 -20.44
C GLN A 306 4.86 17.35 -19.55
N THR A 307 5.15 17.15 -18.25
CA THR A 307 4.17 16.56 -17.31
C THR A 307 3.86 17.46 -16.13
N TYR A 308 2.64 17.34 -15.59
CA TYR A 308 2.36 17.66 -14.19
C TYR A 308 2.64 16.42 -13.35
N VAL A 309 3.29 16.59 -12.20
CA VAL A 309 3.62 15.49 -11.30
C VAL A 309 2.77 15.61 -10.04
N VAL A 310 2.18 14.50 -9.61
CA VAL A 310 1.36 14.40 -8.40
C VAL A 310 1.96 13.33 -7.49
N ALA A 311 2.19 13.66 -6.22
CA ALA A 311 2.61 12.73 -5.18
C ALA A 311 1.39 12.10 -4.49
N GLY A 312 1.40 10.78 -4.37
CA GLY A 312 0.61 10.04 -3.38
C GLY A 312 1.46 9.74 -2.15
N MET A 313 1.03 10.23 -0.99
CA MET A 313 1.78 10.18 0.27
C MET A 313 1.07 9.28 1.29
N ASN A 314 1.81 8.38 1.94
CA ASN A 314 1.31 7.51 3.01
C ASN A 314 2.14 7.71 4.28
N SER A 315 1.49 8.10 5.37
CA SER A 315 2.11 8.39 6.67
C SER A 315 3.27 9.39 6.60
N GLY A 316 3.14 10.41 5.74
CA GLY A 316 4.17 11.42 5.47
C GLY A 316 5.30 10.96 4.54
N GLU A 317 5.32 9.71 4.07
CA GLU A 317 6.29 9.21 3.10
C GLU A 317 5.72 9.17 1.66
N LEU A 318 6.55 9.52 0.68
CA LEU A 318 6.23 9.38 -0.74
C LEU A 318 6.06 7.90 -1.11
N ALA A 319 4.83 7.49 -1.40
CA ALA A 319 4.46 6.14 -1.78
C ALA A 319 4.45 5.96 -3.32
N ALA A 320 3.95 6.96 -4.05
CA ALA A 320 3.96 6.98 -5.51
C ALA A 320 4.07 8.40 -6.09
N LYS A 321 4.65 8.52 -7.28
CA LYS A 321 4.49 9.67 -8.19
C LYS A 321 3.62 9.27 -9.39
N PHE A 322 2.74 10.16 -9.80
CA PHE A 322 1.90 10.07 -11.00
C PHE A 322 2.26 11.21 -11.93
N TYR A 323 2.51 10.90 -13.20
CA TYR A 323 2.99 11.85 -14.21
C TYR A 323 1.93 12.01 -15.29
N PHE A 324 1.26 13.16 -15.31
CA PHE A 324 0.17 13.46 -16.25
C PHE A 324 0.66 14.39 -17.35
N ASP A 325 0.44 14.01 -18.61
CA ASP A 325 0.77 14.81 -19.78
C ASP A 325 0.04 16.16 -19.75
N LYS A 326 0.77 17.28 -19.87
CA LYS A 326 0.14 18.62 -19.75
C LYS A 326 -0.91 18.88 -20.83
N ASP A 327 -0.69 18.36 -22.04
CA ASP A 327 -1.54 18.63 -23.21
C ASP A 327 -2.80 17.75 -23.19
N THR A 328 -2.64 16.42 -23.20
CA THR A 328 -3.74 15.45 -23.28
C THR A 328 -4.39 15.12 -21.94
N GLY A 329 -3.70 15.33 -20.82
CA GLY A 329 -4.13 14.88 -19.49
C GLY A 329 -3.87 13.41 -19.19
N TYR A 330 -3.37 12.61 -20.14
CA TYR A 330 -3.12 11.18 -19.92
C TYR A 330 -2.01 10.93 -18.89
N LEU A 331 -2.23 9.95 -18.02
CA LEU A 331 -1.21 9.40 -17.11
C LEU A 331 -0.14 8.68 -17.94
N LEU A 332 1.05 9.27 -18.07
CA LEU A 332 2.18 8.69 -18.81
C LEU A 332 3.02 7.74 -17.95
N ARG A 333 3.06 7.95 -16.63
CA ARG A 333 3.85 7.12 -15.71
C ARG A 333 3.29 7.06 -14.30
N ILE A 334 3.33 5.85 -13.71
CA ILE A 334 3.38 5.64 -12.26
C ILE A 334 4.82 5.31 -11.88
N LEU A 335 5.34 5.90 -10.80
CA LEU A 335 6.55 5.47 -10.12
C LEU A 335 6.22 5.23 -8.64
N ARG A 336 6.04 3.95 -8.27
CA ARG A 336 5.68 3.52 -6.92
C ARG A 336 6.87 2.92 -6.17
N TYR A 337 6.79 2.91 -4.84
CA TYR A 337 7.83 2.37 -3.97
C TYR A 337 7.29 1.30 -3.01
N THR A 338 7.85 0.09 -3.05
CA THR A 338 7.71 -0.87 -1.96
C THR A 338 8.77 -0.54 -0.89
N LYS A 339 8.34 -0.28 0.34
CA LYS A 339 9.25 0.00 1.46
C LYS A 339 9.88 -1.30 1.98
N SER A 340 11.18 -1.26 2.28
CA SER A 340 11.91 -2.29 3.02
C SER A 340 12.72 -1.66 4.16
N PRO A 341 13.26 -2.44 5.13
CA PRO A 341 14.10 -1.93 6.22
C PRO A 341 15.54 -1.57 5.79
N LEU A 342 15.87 -1.68 4.50
CA LEU A 342 17.19 -1.36 3.93
C LEU A 342 17.14 -0.25 2.87
N GLY A 343 15.95 0.11 2.40
CA GLY A 343 15.74 0.96 1.22
C GLY A 343 14.32 0.86 0.65
N ARG A 344 14.05 1.59 -0.43
CA ARG A 344 12.79 1.51 -1.20
C ARG A 344 13.04 0.82 -2.54
N ASN A 345 12.24 -0.19 -2.87
CA ASN A 345 12.25 -0.85 -4.18
C ASN A 345 11.33 -0.07 -5.14
N PRO A 346 11.85 0.57 -6.20
CA PRO A 346 11.02 1.26 -7.17
C PRO A 346 10.33 0.26 -8.12
N THR A 347 9.12 0.58 -8.55
CA THR A 347 8.52 0.04 -9.77
C THR A 347 7.96 1.20 -10.59
N GLN A 348 8.43 1.31 -11.83
CA GLN A 348 7.94 2.26 -12.82
C GLN A 348 7.00 1.54 -13.78
N ILE A 349 5.89 2.18 -14.14
CA ILE A 349 4.97 1.73 -15.17
C ILE A 349 4.77 2.91 -16.12
N ASP A 350 5.32 2.80 -17.32
CA ASP A 350 5.10 3.78 -18.40
C ASP A 350 3.87 3.36 -19.22
N TYR A 351 2.99 4.30 -19.55
CA TYR A 351 1.78 4.07 -20.35
C TYR A 351 1.87 4.81 -21.69
N ALA A 352 1.52 4.14 -22.77
CA ALA A 352 1.55 4.68 -24.12
C ALA A 352 0.39 4.12 -24.98
N ASP A 353 0.31 4.59 -26.23
CA ASP A 353 -0.67 4.13 -27.23
C ASP A 353 -2.13 4.26 -26.73
N TYR A 354 -2.55 5.48 -26.37
CA TYR A 354 -3.91 5.75 -25.87
C TYR A 354 -4.95 5.70 -26.99
N ARG A 355 -5.73 4.62 -27.05
CA ARG A 355 -6.78 4.38 -28.06
C ARG A 355 -8.17 4.51 -27.47
N SER A 356 -9.18 4.62 -28.34
CA SER A 356 -10.59 4.55 -27.93
C SER A 356 -11.07 3.11 -27.90
N GLN A 357 -11.70 2.68 -26.80
CA GLN A 357 -12.35 1.37 -26.65
C GLN A 357 -13.66 1.56 -25.90
N ASP A 358 -14.79 1.11 -26.46
CA ASP A 358 -16.13 1.18 -25.85
C ASP A 358 -16.53 2.55 -25.27
N GLY A 359 -16.11 3.63 -25.94
CA GLY A 359 -16.37 5.03 -25.54
C GLY A 359 -15.36 5.61 -24.53
N LEU A 360 -14.44 4.81 -24.01
CA LEU A 360 -13.38 5.21 -23.08
C LEU A 360 -12.05 5.40 -23.82
N LYS A 361 -11.12 6.14 -23.23
CA LYS A 361 -9.70 6.11 -23.62
C LYS A 361 -8.92 5.22 -22.68
N ILE A 362 -8.09 4.32 -23.22
CA ILE A 362 -7.18 3.46 -22.45
C ILE A 362 -5.82 3.33 -23.14
N PRO A 363 -4.71 3.14 -22.39
CA PRO A 363 -3.41 2.82 -22.98
C PRO A 363 -3.41 1.38 -23.51
N PHE A 364 -2.94 1.20 -24.74
CA PHE A 364 -2.73 -0.11 -25.35
C PHE A 364 -1.28 -0.62 -25.19
N GLN A 365 -0.35 0.20 -24.65
CA GLN A 365 1.00 -0.23 -24.34
C GLN A 365 1.37 0.14 -22.89
N LEU A 366 1.89 -0.84 -22.15
CA LEU A 366 2.45 -0.65 -20.80
C LEU A 366 3.90 -1.14 -20.79
N THR A 367 4.83 -0.34 -20.25
CA THR A 367 6.20 -0.78 -19.98
C THR A 367 6.45 -0.79 -18.48
N ILE A 368 6.55 -1.99 -17.90
CA ILE A 368 6.80 -2.20 -16.47
C ILE A 368 8.32 -2.35 -16.29
N ALA A 369 8.92 -1.47 -15.50
CA ALA A 369 10.35 -1.47 -15.20
C ALA A 369 10.59 -1.54 -13.68
N ARG A 370 11.50 -2.44 -13.31
CA ARG A 370 12.04 -2.63 -11.95
C ARG A 370 13.57 -2.65 -12.09
N PRO A 371 14.38 -2.50 -11.03
CA PRO A 371 15.82 -2.66 -11.18
C PRO A 371 16.11 -4.07 -11.72
N ASN A 372 17.04 -4.16 -12.67
CA ASN A 372 17.40 -5.37 -13.42
C ASN A 372 16.28 -6.00 -14.31
N SER A 373 15.10 -5.40 -14.46
CA SER A 373 14.02 -5.97 -15.29
C SER A 373 13.16 -4.92 -16.00
N ARG A 374 12.90 -5.13 -17.30
CA ARG A 374 11.95 -4.35 -18.09
C ARG A 374 11.10 -5.30 -18.93
N LEU A 375 9.78 -5.15 -18.83
CA LEU A 375 8.77 -5.93 -19.54
C LEU A 375 7.87 -4.96 -20.30
N ILE A 376 7.47 -5.32 -21.52
CA ILE A 376 6.55 -4.52 -22.34
C ILE A 376 5.30 -5.37 -22.59
N VAL A 377 4.15 -4.90 -22.13
CA VAL A 377 2.83 -5.46 -22.47
C VAL A 377 2.25 -4.64 -23.61
N GLN A 378 1.99 -5.29 -24.75
CA GLN A 378 1.17 -4.76 -25.82
C GLN A 378 -0.22 -5.38 -25.70
N ILE A 379 -1.23 -4.53 -25.54
CA ILE A 379 -2.64 -4.91 -25.57
C ILE A 379 -3.09 -4.98 -27.04
N GLU A 380 -3.93 -5.97 -27.31
CA GLU A 380 -4.49 -6.27 -28.63
C GLU A 380 -6.04 -6.21 -28.58
N ASP A 381 -6.64 -6.67 -27.47
CA ASP A 381 -8.08 -6.67 -27.20
C ASP A 381 -8.35 -6.24 -25.74
N ALA A 382 -9.40 -5.46 -25.53
CA ALA A 382 -9.81 -4.97 -24.21
C ALA A 382 -11.34 -4.88 -24.14
N LYS A 383 -11.94 -5.52 -23.13
CA LYS A 383 -13.40 -5.64 -22.95
C LYS A 383 -13.80 -5.30 -21.53
N PHE A 384 -14.82 -4.47 -21.37
CA PHE A 384 -15.33 -4.03 -20.07
C PHE A 384 -16.61 -4.77 -19.66
N ASN A 385 -16.87 -4.85 -18.35
CA ASN A 385 -18.10 -5.40 -17.77
C ASN A 385 -18.44 -6.86 -18.17
N VAL A 386 -17.45 -7.61 -18.63
CA VAL A 386 -17.53 -9.07 -18.76
C VAL A 386 -17.68 -9.68 -17.35
N PRO A 387 -18.66 -10.57 -17.09
CA PRO A 387 -18.79 -11.21 -15.79
C PRO A 387 -17.52 -12.01 -15.41
N VAL A 388 -16.96 -11.73 -14.22
CA VAL A 388 -15.80 -12.44 -13.67
C VAL A 388 -16.12 -12.89 -12.24
N ASP A 389 -15.98 -14.20 -12.00
CA ASP A 389 -16.07 -14.83 -10.69
C ASP A 389 -14.90 -14.41 -9.78
N ASP A 390 -15.18 -14.15 -8.51
CA ASP A 390 -14.14 -13.81 -7.52
C ASP A 390 -13.20 -14.99 -7.22
N ALA A 391 -13.66 -16.24 -7.44
CA ALA A 391 -12.84 -17.44 -7.30
C ALA A 391 -11.63 -17.48 -8.27
N LYS A 392 -11.57 -16.61 -9.29
CA LYS A 392 -10.38 -16.45 -10.14
C LYS A 392 -9.24 -15.65 -9.49
N PHE A 393 -9.53 -14.86 -8.46
CA PHE A 393 -8.53 -14.06 -7.74
C PHE A 393 -8.07 -14.73 -6.45
N THR A 394 -8.91 -15.57 -5.85
CA THR A 394 -8.58 -16.28 -4.61
C THR A 394 -7.39 -17.22 -4.78
N ARG A 395 -6.55 -17.29 -3.75
CA ARG A 395 -5.43 -18.23 -3.66
C ARG A 395 -5.92 -19.68 -3.84
N PRO A 396 -5.33 -20.48 -4.74
CA PRO A 396 -5.62 -21.90 -4.83
C PRO A 396 -5.40 -22.61 -3.49
N ALA A 397 -6.30 -23.55 -3.18
CA ALA A 397 -6.05 -24.52 -2.12
C ALA A 397 -4.77 -25.30 -2.44
N SER A 398 -3.93 -25.51 -1.43
CA SER A 398 -2.81 -26.45 -1.57
C SER A 398 -3.35 -27.86 -1.72
N GLU A 399 -2.95 -28.56 -2.79
CA GLU A 399 -3.14 -30.01 -2.85
C GLU A 399 -2.55 -30.66 -1.59
N PRO A 400 -3.24 -31.63 -0.97
CA PRO A 400 -2.68 -32.37 0.15
C PRO A 400 -1.46 -33.14 -0.35
N THR A 401 -0.29 -32.90 0.25
CA THR A 401 0.91 -33.71 -0.02
C THR A 401 0.57 -35.18 0.23
N PRO A 402 0.76 -36.08 -0.77
CA PRO A 402 0.58 -37.51 -0.55
C PRO A 402 1.47 -37.98 0.59
N ASP A 403 0.89 -38.70 1.56
CA ASP A 403 1.63 -39.16 2.73
C ASP A 403 2.80 -40.04 2.32
N ARG A 404 4.04 -39.55 2.55
CA ARG A 404 5.28 -40.31 2.33
C ARG A 404 5.53 -41.36 3.44
N HIS A 405 4.46 -41.94 3.98
CA HIS A 405 4.49 -42.93 5.05
C HIS A 405 3.46 -44.05 4.82
N SER A 406 3.80 -44.96 3.90
CA SER A 406 3.46 -46.38 4.00
C SER A 406 4.53 -47.16 3.22
N PRO A 407 5.31 -48.03 3.88
CA PRO A 407 6.28 -48.91 3.21
C PRO A 407 5.62 -50.16 2.60
#